data_AF-A0A2M9XM66-F1
#
_entry.id   AF-A0A2M9XM66-F1
#
_cell.length_a   1.000
_cell.length_b   1.000
_cell.length_c   1.000
_cell.angle_alpha   90.00
_cell.angle_beta   90.00
_cell.angle_gamma   90.00
#
_symmetry.space_group_name_H-M   'P 1'
#
loop_
_entity.id
_entity.type
_entity.pdbx_description
1 polymer ?
#
loop_
_entity_poly.entity_id
_entity_poly.type
_entity_poly.pdbx_seq_one_letter_code
_entity_poly.pdbx_strand_id
1 'polypeptide(L)'
;MKHSILTWATTLFLGAFLANCYIPVNANLGGGTGKTAELREKLLSGRNEDKILIIPIDGIISDEGEKTFFGGQEDSILAGVKKQLELAELDPEIKAVILKINSPGGSVTASDILYREVLQFKAKKKIPVVSLFMDTAASGAYYISMASDLVIAHPTSVTGSIGVILSGVNVKEGLDKLGIKDQSIRSGGNKTIGSPLEDLSPEQRKLLQSIVDDLFEKFFEVVKNGRPGKNPAELRKIADGRIFTATQALQHGLIDKIGYFDNAIQETMSLPNYRKTPGNTSPRIIYYSQSAEKRANFYQVQSPELRPDSAISKILGTGRQVRFLYLWSY
;
A
#
# COMPACT_ATOMS: atom_id res chain seq x y z
N MET A 1 7.01 53.17 35.55
CA MET A 1 7.41 52.31 34.40
C MET A 1 6.51 51.08 34.31
N LYS A 2 5.27 51.30 33.89
CA LYS A 2 4.24 50.35 33.44
C LYS A 2 3.36 51.21 32.53
N HIS A 3 2.92 50.71 31.37
CA HIS A 3 2.25 51.42 30.26
C HIS A 3 3.17 51.74 29.06
N SER A 4 3.44 50.73 28.22
CA SER A 4 3.74 50.95 26.79
C SER A 4 3.72 49.70 25.88
N ILE A 5 3.48 48.49 26.42
CA ILE A 5 3.57 47.25 25.60
C ILE A 5 2.18 46.69 25.20
N LEU A 6 1.09 47.15 25.80
CA LEU A 6 -0.25 46.58 25.57
C LEU A 6 -1.07 47.25 24.45
N THR A 7 -0.50 48.22 23.74
CA THR A 7 -1.21 48.99 22.68
C THR A 7 -0.86 48.56 21.26
N TRP A 8 0.11 47.66 21.06
CA TRP A 8 0.48 47.16 19.72
C TRP A 8 -0.11 45.78 19.39
N ALA A 9 -0.62 45.04 20.40
CA ALA A 9 -1.20 43.72 20.19
C ALA A 9 -2.70 43.75 19.84
N THR A 10 -3.39 44.87 20.04
CA THR A 10 -4.84 45.00 19.78
C THR A 10 -5.17 45.59 18.41
N THR A 11 -4.21 46.24 17.72
CA THR A 11 -4.45 46.82 16.38
C THR A 11 -4.17 45.85 15.23
N LEU A 12 -3.52 44.71 15.50
CA LEU A 12 -3.26 43.67 14.49
C LEU A 12 -4.34 42.57 14.45
N PHE A 13 -5.30 42.58 15.38
CA PHE A 13 -6.39 41.61 15.44
C PHE A 13 -7.76 42.17 15.03
N LEU A 14 -7.85 43.44 14.62
CA LEU A 14 -9.12 44.09 14.25
C LEU A 14 -9.14 44.68 12.83
N GLY A 15 -8.21 44.26 11.96
CA GLY A 15 -8.06 44.75 10.58
C GLY A 15 -8.34 43.74 9.47
N ALA A 16 -8.81 42.52 9.79
CA ALA A 16 -9.02 41.45 8.79
C ALA A 16 -10.48 41.00 8.65
N PHE A 17 -11.46 41.77 9.14
CA PHE A 17 -12.85 41.35 9.17
C PHE A 17 -13.85 42.18 8.36
N LEU A 18 -13.43 43.21 7.62
CA LEU A 18 -14.37 44.02 6.81
C LEU A 18 -13.72 44.49 5.51
N ALA A 19 -13.75 43.65 4.47
CA ALA A 19 -13.88 44.06 3.06
C ALA A 19 -13.77 42.83 2.12
N ASN A 20 -14.87 42.08 1.94
CA ASN A 20 -15.51 41.93 0.63
C ASN A 20 -16.73 41.01 0.75
N CYS A 21 -17.89 41.61 0.99
CA CYS A 21 -19.15 41.03 0.55
C CYS A 21 -19.22 41.18 -0.98
N TYR A 22 -18.88 40.13 -1.69
CA TYR A 22 -19.43 39.87 -3.03
C TYR A 22 -19.96 38.44 -3.00
N ILE A 23 -21.27 38.31 -2.78
CA ILE A 23 -22.01 37.07 -2.92
C ILE A 23 -22.61 37.10 -4.33
N PRO A 24 -22.05 36.39 -5.33
CA PRO A 24 -22.88 35.97 -6.44
C PRO A 24 -23.83 34.91 -5.92
N VAL A 25 -25.10 35.30 -5.78
CA VAL A 25 -26.23 34.38 -5.64
C VAL A 25 -26.24 33.51 -6.89
N ASN A 26 -25.69 32.31 -6.79
CA ASN A 26 -26.14 31.19 -7.60
C ASN A 26 -26.57 30.09 -6.63
N ALA A 27 -27.89 29.96 -6.53
CA ALA A 27 -28.55 28.85 -5.89
C ALA A 27 -28.05 27.54 -6.51
N ASN A 28 -27.37 26.75 -5.70
CA ASN A 28 -27.44 25.30 -5.79
C ASN A 28 -27.47 24.75 -4.36
N LEU A 29 -28.64 24.94 -3.73
CA LEU A 29 -29.14 24.08 -2.66
C LEU A 29 -29.43 22.71 -3.29
N GLY A 30 -28.40 21.88 -3.34
CA GLY A 30 -28.49 20.49 -3.77
C GLY A 30 -27.30 19.76 -3.17
N GLY A 31 -27.57 18.73 -2.35
CA GLY A 31 -26.55 17.93 -1.69
C GLY A 31 -25.55 17.40 -2.71
N GLY A 32 -24.33 17.97 -2.67
CA GLY A 32 -23.20 17.48 -3.42
C GLY A 32 -22.60 16.31 -2.66
N THR A 33 -23.02 15.10 -3.00
CA THR A 33 -22.19 13.91 -2.79
C THR A 33 -20.81 14.23 -3.35
N GLY A 34 -19.77 14.05 -2.54
CA GLY A 34 -18.39 14.20 -3.00
C GLY A 34 -18.21 13.32 -4.24
N LYS A 35 -18.02 13.95 -5.41
CA LYS A 35 -17.72 13.21 -6.64
C LYS A 35 -16.36 12.57 -6.44
N THR A 36 -16.35 11.30 -6.04
CA THR A 36 -15.18 10.43 -6.17
C THR A 36 -14.69 10.56 -7.60
N ALA A 37 -13.44 10.98 -7.82
CA ALA A 37 -12.92 11.10 -9.16
C ALA A 37 -13.00 9.73 -9.84
N GLU A 38 -13.69 9.69 -10.98
CA GLU A 38 -13.94 8.45 -11.70
C GLU A 38 -12.65 7.92 -12.32
N LEU A 39 -12.38 6.62 -12.14
CA LEU A 39 -11.22 5.97 -12.73
C LEU A 39 -11.41 5.88 -14.24
N ARG A 40 -10.42 6.35 -15.01
CA ARG A 40 -10.44 6.30 -16.47
C ARG A 40 -9.33 5.41 -16.99
N GLU A 41 -9.63 4.61 -18.00
CA GLU A 41 -8.64 3.83 -18.74
C GLU A 41 -7.63 4.77 -19.42
N LYS A 42 -6.35 4.45 -19.30
CA LYS A 42 -5.25 5.16 -19.95
C LYS A 42 -4.32 4.15 -20.63
N LEU A 43 -3.95 4.46 -21.87
CA LEU A 43 -3.04 3.67 -22.68
C LEU A 43 -1.58 4.00 -22.37
N LEU A 44 -0.77 3.00 -22.04
CA LEU A 44 0.69 3.09 -21.95
C LEU A 44 1.34 2.75 -23.29
N SER A 45 0.99 1.60 -23.87
CA SER A 45 1.59 1.08 -25.10
C SER A 45 0.66 0.05 -25.77
N GLY A 46 1.01 -0.42 -26.96
CA GLY A 46 0.21 -1.38 -27.73
C GLY A 46 -0.90 -0.71 -28.55
N ARG A 47 -1.62 -1.51 -29.36
CA ARG A 47 -2.54 -0.99 -30.40
C ARG A 47 -3.83 -1.80 -30.58
N ASN A 48 -3.86 -3.07 -30.18
CA ASN A 48 -4.98 -3.98 -30.47
C ASN A 48 -6.03 -4.03 -29.37
N GLU A 49 -7.14 -4.75 -29.59
CA GLU A 49 -8.28 -4.84 -28.67
C GLU A 49 -7.90 -5.42 -27.29
N ASP A 50 -7.23 -6.58 -27.24
CA ASP A 50 -6.79 -7.24 -25.99
C ASP A 50 -6.01 -6.27 -25.10
N LYS A 51 -6.29 -6.33 -23.80
CA LYS A 51 -5.70 -5.49 -22.78
C LYS A 51 -4.94 -6.31 -21.75
N ILE A 52 -3.81 -5.76 -21.29
CA ILE A 52 -3.18 -6.17 -20.04
C ILE A 52 -3.27 -4.96 -19.11
N LEU A 53 -3.93 -5.16 -17.96
CA LEU A 53 -4.14 -4.11 -16.98
C LEU A 53 -2.99 -4.08 -15.96
N ILE A 54 -2.40 -2.91 -15.76
CA ILE A 54 -1.46 -2.64 -14.68
C ILE A 54 -2.23 -2.07 -13.49
N ILE A 55 -2.19 -2.78 -12.35
CA ILE A 55 -2.71 -2.30 -11.07
C ILE A 55 -1.53 -2.00 -10.14
N PRO A 56 -1.24 -0.72 -9.85
CA PRO A 56 -0.20 -0.34 -8.93
C PRO A 56 -0.61 -0.53 -7.46
N ILE A 57 0.30 -1.10 -6.66
CA ILE A 57 0.24 -1.23 -5.20
C ILE A 57 1.51 -0.57 -4.65
N ASP A 58 1.43 0.73 -4.43
CA ASP A 58 2.53 1.57 -3.99
C ASP A 58 2.26 2.11 -2.58
N GLY A 59 3.25 2.10 -1.69
CA GLY A 59 3.08 2.68 -0.35
C GLY A 59 2.76 1.65 0.74
N ILE A 60 2.40 2.14 1.93
CA ILE A 60 2.00 1.29 3.06
C ILE A 60 0.57 0.80 2.83
N ILE A 61 0.36 -0.50 2.87
CA ILE A 61 -0.97 -1.10 2.68
C ILE A 61 -1.85 -0.81 3.89
N SER A 62 -2.90 -0.02 3.71
CA SER A 62 -3.89 0.34 4.73
C SER A 62 -5.31 0.24 4.20
N ASP A 63 -6.26 0.11 5.11
CA ASP A 63 -7.70 0.29 4.89
C ASP A 63 -8.12 1.75 5.09
N GLU A 64 -7.37 2.51 5.89
CA GLU A 64 -7.49 3.96 6.00
C GLU A 64 -6.88 4.68 4.80
N GLY A 65 -7.63 5.60 4.20
CA GLY A 65 -7.13 6.50 3.17
C GLY A 65 -6.40 7.70 3.76
N GLU A 66 -5.53 8.34 2.97
CA GLU A 66 -4.80 9.53 3.45
C GLU A 66 -5.76 10.71 3.66
N LYS A 67 -5.63 11.36 4.83
CA LYS A 67 -6.33 12.61 5.11
C LYS A 67 -5.54 13.75 4.47
N THR A 68 -6.15 14.42 3.51
CA THR A 68 -5.57 15.63 2.93
C THR A 68 -5.65 16.80 3.92
N PHE A 69 -4.72 17.73 3.82
CA PHE A 69 -4.62 18.91 4.70
C PHE A 69 -5.89 19.78 4.72
N PHE A 70 -6.71 19.72 3.65
CA PHE A 70 -7.98 20.45 3.54
C PHE A 70 -9.22 19.61 3.91
N GLY A 71 -9.05 18.48 4.60
CA GLY A 71 -10.17 17.66 5.10
C GLY A 71 -10.83 16.75 4.06
N GLY A 72 -10.26 16.60 2.87
CA GLY A 72 -10.64 15.55 1.92
C GLY A 72 -10.03 14.21 2.32
N GLN A 73 -10.80 13.12 2.20
CA GLN A 73 -10.33 11.75 2.41
C GLN A 73 -10.06 11.12 1.04
N GLU A 74 -8.83 10.65 0.80
CA GLU A 74 -8.50 9.88 -0.38
C GLU A 74 -8.92 8.41 -0.18
N ASP A 75 -9.16 7.68 -1.26
CA ASP A 75 -9.43 6.25 -1.15
C ASP A 75 -8.17 5.54 -0.60
N SER A 76 -8.32 4.46 0.15
CA SER A 76 -7.18 3.65 0.57
C SER A 76 -6.68 2.77 -0.58
N ILE A 77 -5.42 2.32 -0.51
CA ILE A 77 -4.86 1.35 -1.48
C ILE A 77 -5.80 0.14 -1.62
N LEU A 78 -6.37 -0.33 -0.51
CA LEU A 78 -7.33 -1.42 -0.50
C LEU A 78 -8.57 -1.11 -1.37
N ALA A 79 -9.21 0.03 -1.13
CA ALA A 79 -10.39 0.45 -1.88
C ALA A 79 -10.08 0.64 -3.37
N GLY A 80 -8.93 1.26 -3.66
CA GLY A 80 -8.42 1.50 -5.00
C GLY A 80 -8.22 0.24 -5.83
N VAL A 81 -7.47 -0.72 -5.28
CA VAL A 81 -7.20 -2.01 -5.94
C VAL A 81 -8.50 -2.78 -6.15
N LYS A 82 -9.37 -2.85 -5.13
CA LYS A 82 -10.68 -3.51 -5.24
C LYS A 82 -11.51 -2.93 -6.38
N LYS A 83 -11.61 -1.60 -6.46
CA LYS A 83 -12.34 -0.92 -7.54
C LYS A 83 -11.75 -1.21 -8.92
N GLN A 84 -10.42 -1.23 -9.05
CA GLN A 84 -9.75 -1.56 -10.31
C GLN A 84 -10.00 -3.01 -10.74
N LEU A 85 -10.00 -3.97 -9.79
CA LEU A 85 -10.36 -5.36 -10.06
C LEU A 85 -11.82 -5.49 -10.49
N GLU A 86 -12.76 -4.80 -9.82
CA GLU A 86 -14.18 -4.79 -10.21
C GLU A 86 -14.39 -4.26 -11.64
N LEU A 87 -13.73 -3.16 -12.02
CA LEU A 87 -13.75 -2.66 -13.40
C LEU A 87 -13.18 -3.68 -14.37
N ALA A 88 -12.09 -4.35 -13.98
CA ALA A 88 -11.47 -5.37 -14.81
C ALA A 88 -12.32 -6.63 -14.98
N GLU A 89 -13.13 -6.99 -13.98
CA GLU A 89 -14.09 -8.10 -14.08
C GLU A 89 -15.11 -7.82 -15.20
N LEU A 90 -15.54 -6.57 -15.37
CA LEU A 90 -16.55 -6.15 -16.34
C LEU A 90 -15.99 -5.99 -17.77
N ASP A 91 -14.69 -5.82 -17.95
CA ASP A 91 -14.08 -5.58 -19.27
C ASP A 91 -13.64 -6.90 -19.95
N PRO A 92 -14.32 -7.37 -21.03
CA PRO A 92 -13.96 -8.62 -21.72
C PRO A 92 -12.66 -8.52 -22.52
N GLU A 93 -12.15 -7.31 -22.80
CA GLU A 93 -10.90 -7.10 -23.51
C GLU A 93 -9.69 -7.36 -22.61
N ILE A 94 -9.83 -7.31 -21.28
CA ILE A 94 -8.74 -7.61 -20.34
C ILE A 94 -8.44 -9.10 -20.32
N LYS A 95 -7.23 -9.45 -20.80
CA LYS A 95 -6.72 -10.82 -20.91
C LYS A 95 -5.71 -11.18 -19.83
N ALA A 96 -5.20 -10.20 -19.08
CA ALA A 96 -4.38 -10.42 -17.88
C ALA A 96 -4.32 -9.16 -17.00
N VAL A 97 -3.94 -9.34 -15.74
CA VAL A 97 -3.62 -8.27 -14.79
C VAL A 97 -2.17 -8.43 -14.31
N ILE A 98 -1.44 -7.33 -14.25
CA ILE A 98 -0.13 -7.25 -13.59
C ILE A 98 -0.25 -6.33 -12.38
N LEU A 99 -0.02 -6.88 -11.19
CA LEU A 99 0.13 -6.14 -9.95
C LEU A 99 1.55 -5.56 -9.92
N LYS A 100 1.68 -4.25 -10.14
CA LYS A 100 2.96 -3.53 -9.99
C LYS A 100 3.14 -3.19 -8.52
N ILE A 101 4.03 -3.87 -7.82
CA ILE A 101 4.15 -3.76 -6.36
C ILE A 101 5.41 -2.98 -5.99
N ASN A 102 5.22 -1.87 -5.26
CA ASN A 102 6.28 -1.12 -4.60
C ASN A 102 5.88 -0.75 -3.16
N SER A 103 5.89 -1.74 -2.29
CA SER A 103 5.35 -1.62 -0.93
C SER A 103 6.22 -2.37 0.11
N PRO A 104 6.48 -1.74 1.27
CA PRO A 104 7.12 -2.40 2.40
C PRO A 104 6.17 -3.34 3.17
N GLY A 105 4.89 -3.41 2.79
CA GLY A 105 3.84 -4.08 3.54
C GLY A 105 2.87 -3.09 4.16
N GLY A 106 2.21 -3.49 5.25
CA GLY A 106 1.25 -2.66 5.96
C GLY A 106 0.37 -3.47 6.91
N SER A 107 -0.87 -3.05 7.08
CA SER A 107 -1.85 -3.71 7.95
C SER A 107 -2.08 -5.17 7.54
N VAL A 108 -2.09 -6.07 8.53
CA VAL A 108 -2.36 -7.50 8.34
C VAL A 108 -3.73 -7.70 7.68
N THR A 109 -4.76 -7.05 8.20
CA THR A 109 -6.13 -7.17 7.69
C THR A 109 -6.27 -6.64 6.27
N ALA A 110 -5.66 -5.49 5.97
CA ALA A 110 -5.73 -4.92 4.63
C ALA A 110 -5.01 -5.82 3.59
N SER A 111 -3.89 -6.41 3.98
CA SER A 111 -3.14 -7.37 3.15
C SER A 111 -3.95 -8.65 2.90
N ASP A 112 -4.61 -9.19 3.92
CA ASP A 112 -5.46 -10.39 3.80
C ASP A 112 -6.69 -10.16 2.92
N ILE A 113 -7.34 -9.00 3.06
CA ILE A 113 -8.47 -8.63 2.19
C ILE A 113 -7.99 -8.56 0.74
N LEU A 114 -6.89 -7.85 0.45
CA LEU A 114 -6.37 -7.74 -0.91
C LEU A 114 -5.97 -9.09 -1.51
N TYR A 115 -5.32 -9.95 -0.74
CA TYR A 115 -5.04 -11.34 -1.15
C TYR A 115 -6.32 -12.07 -1.55
N ARG A 116 -7.38 -11.96 -0.73
CA ARG A 116 -8.68 -12.58 -1.02
C ARG A 116 -9.36 -11.99 -2.25
N GLU A 117 -9.35 -10.66 -2.42
CA GLU A 117 -9.94 -10.00 -3.60
C GLU A 117 -9.24 -10.45 -4.89
N VAL A 118 -7.90 -10.59 -4.89
CA VAL A 118 -7.15 -11.11 -6.05
C VAL A 118 -7.52 -12.58 -6.33
N LEU A 119 -7.63 -13.44 -5.32
CA LEU A 119 -8.07 -14.82 -5.50
C LEU A 119 -9.49 -14.91 -6.08
N GLN A 120 -10.42 -14.09 -5.58
CA GLN A 120 -11.80 -14.05 -6.08
C GLN A 120 -11.86 -13.58 -7.53
N PHE A 121 -11.10 -12.53 -7.87
CA PHE A 121 -10.96 -12.04 -9.23
C PHE A 121 -10.50 -13.16 -10.17
N LYS A 122 -9.44 -13.88 -9.80
CA LYS A 122 -8.91 -15.02 -10.58
C LYS A 122 -9.96 -16.11 -10.78
N ALA A 123 -10.69 -16.47 -9.72
CA ALA A 123 -11.71 -17.51 -9.77
C ALA A 123 -12.85 -17.16 -10.74
N LYS A 124 -13.27 -15.89 -10.78
CA LYS A 124 -14.34 -15.39 -11.66
C LYS A 124 -13.87 -15.21 -13.11
N LYS A 125 -12.79 -14.44 -13.30
CA LYS A 125 -12.34 -13.96 -14.62
C LYS A 125 -11.49 -14.99 -15.37
N LYS A 126 -10.82 -15.90 -14.64
CA LYS A 126 -10.00 -16.99 -15.18
C LYS A 126 -8.91 -16.54 -16.16
N ILE A 127 -8.35 -15.35 -15.92
CA ILE A 127 -7.20 -14.81 -16.64
C ILE A 127 -5.97 -14.79 -15.73
N PRO A 128 -4.75 -14.66 -16.29
CA PRO A 128 -3.54 -14.57 -15.48
C PRO A 128 -3.51 -13.31 -14.61
N VAL A 129 -3.06 -13.48 -13.38
CA VAL A 129 -2.62 -12.38 -12.51
C VAL A 129 -1.15 -12.57 -12.17
N VAL A 130 -0.32 -11.59 -12.49
CA VAL A 130 1.13 -11.63 -12.29
C VAL A 130 1.55 -10.53 -11.34
N SER A 131 2.40 -10.83 -10.37
CA SER A 131 3.05 -9.80 -9.55
C SER A 131 4.40 -9.41 -10.15
N LEU A 132 4.64 -8.11 -10.30
CA LEU A 132 5.93 -7.54 -10.66
C LEU A 132 6.43 -6.67 -9.51
N PHE A 133 7.50 -7.12 -8.84
CA PHE A 133 8.12 -6.38 -7.76
C PHE A 133 9.05 -5.29 -8.31
N MET A 134 8.87 -4.07 -7.81
CA MET A 134 9.69 -2.90 -8.12
C MET A 134 10.79 -2.76 -7.05
N ASP A 135 10.98 -1.59 -6.41
CA ASP A 135 12.05 -1.42 -5.42
C ASP A 135 11.85 -2.35 -4.21
N THR A 136 10.63 -2.43 -3.68
CA THR A 136 10.31 -3.24 -2.50
C THR A 136 8.99 -3.98 -2.66
N ALA A 137 8.94 -5.24 -2.25
CA ALA A 137 7.71 -6.02 -2.09
C ALA A 137 7.84 -6.94 -0.88
N ALA A 138 7.68 -6.37 0.32
CA ALA A 138 7.97 -7.04 1.59
C ALA A 138 6.71 -7.20 2.46
N SER A 139 6.74 -8.16 3.38
CA SER A 139 5.69 -8.39 4.38
C SER A 139 4.29 -8.48 3.75
N GLY A 140 3.34 -7.63 4.13
CA GLY A 140 1.98 -7.61 3.56
C GLY A 140 1.92 -7.53 2.02
N ALA A 141 2.91 -6.92 1.36
CA ALA A 141 2.97 -6.88 -0.10
C ALA A 141 3.34 -8.25 -0.68
N TYR A 142 4.28 -8.96 -0.04
CA TYR A 142 4.60 -10.35 -0.39
C TYR A 142 3.40 -11.27 -0.12
N TYR A 143 2.66 -11.06 0.99
CA TYR A 143 1.41 -11.76 1.29
C TYR A 143 0.41 -11.69 0.12
N ILE A 144 0.11 -10.48 -0.37
CA ILE A 144 -0.82 -10.28 -1.50
C ILE A 144 -0.33 -11.00 -2.75
N SER A 145 0.98 -10.93 -3.03
CA SER A 145 1.57 -11.52 -4.23
C SER A 145 1.39 -13.04 -4.32
N MET A 146 1.19 -13.73 -3.19
CA MET A 146 0.94 -15.17 -3.15
C MET A 146 -0.38 -15.60 -3.81
N ALA A 147 -1.28 -14.66 -4.12
CA ALA A 147 -2.45 -14.93 -4.94
C ALA A 147 -2.15 -14.99 -6.45
N SER A 148 -0.96 -14.57 -6.89
CA SER A 148 -0.59 -14.48 -8.32
C SER A 148 -0.25 -15.84 -8.93
N ASP A 149 -0.43 -15.98 -10.25
CA ASP A 149 0.01 -17.15 -11.02
C ASP A 149 1.53 -17.17 -11.24
N LEU A 150 2.14 -15.98 -11.23
CA LEU A 150 3.56 -15.78 -11.44
C LEU A 150 4.03 -14.56 -10.65
N VAL A 151 5.21 -14.66 -10.04
CA VAL A 151 5.85 -13.57 -9.31
C VAL A 151 7.24 -13.31 -9.91
N ILE A 152 7.39 -12.10 -10.44
CA ILE A 152 8.61 -11.62 -11.07
C ILE A 152 9.15 -10.48 -10.21
N ALA A 153 10.46 -10.46 -9.97
CA ALA A 153 11.10 -9.35 -9.28
C ALA A 153 12.10 -8.62 -10.17
N HIS A 154 12.15 -7.30 -10.05
CA HIS A 154 13.25 -6.52 -10.61
C HIS A 154 14.59 -7.00 -10.02
N PRO A 155 15.72 -6.98 -10.76
CA PRO A 155 17.01 -7.46 -10.26
C PRO A 155 17.47 -6.82 -8.95
N THR A 156 17.05 -5.58 -8.70
CA THR A 156 17.38 -4.82 -7.48
C THR A 156 16.26 -4.84 -6.42
N SER A 157 15.18 -5.60 -6.64
CA SER A 157 14.08 -5.68 -5.67
C SER A 157 14.56 -6.27 -4.36
N VAL A 158 13.97 -5.77 -3.28
CA VAL A 158 14.02 -6.39 -1.95
C VAL A 158 12.64 -6.91 -1.58
N THR A 159 12.59 -8.16 -1.13
CA THR A 159 11.36 -8.87 -0.77
C THR A 159 11.55 -9.74 0.49
N GLY A 160 10.60 -10.62 0.80
CA GLY A 160 10.57 -11.39 2.03
C GLY A 160 9.91 -10.60 3.15
N SER A 161 10.59 -10.47 4.28
CA SER A 161 10.00 -9.95 5.52
C SER A 161 8.73 -10.70 5.93
N ILE A 162 8.76 -12.03 5.76
CA ILE A 162 7.66 -12.92 6.14
C ILE A 162 7.66 -13.00 7.67
N GLY A 163 6.71 -12.30 8.28
CA GLY A 163 6.67 -12.08 9.72
C GLY A 163 5.57 -11.10 10.10
N VAL A 164 5.27 -11.06 11.39
CA VAL A 164 4.31 -10.13 11.99
C VAL A 164 5.00 -9.42 13.14
N ILE A 165 4.80 -8.11 13.24
CA ILE A 165 5.33 -7.30 14.34
C ILE A 165 4.18 -6.56 15.02
N LEU A 166 4.25 -6.50 16.35
CA LEU A 166 3.50 -5.54 17.15
C LEU A 166 4.53 -4.59 17.77
N SER A 167 4.55 -3.35 17.29
CA SER A 167 5.52 -2.34 17.75
C SER A 167 4.89 -1.44 18.79
N GLY A 168 5.68 -1.05 19.80
CA GLY A 168 5.27 -0.11 20.83
C GLY A 168 6.49 0.51 21.50
N VAL A 169 6.30 1.66 22.14
CA VAL A 169 7.32 2.33 22.96
C VAL A 169 6.81 2.40 24.39
N ASN A 170 7.73 2.36 25.36
CA ASN A 170 7.40 2.62 26.76
C ASN A 170 8.13 3.89 27.20
N VAL A 171 7.37 4.85 27.72
CA VAL A 171 7.84 6.15 28.18
C VAL A 171 7.56 6.39 29.66
N LYS A 172 7.09 5.37 30.39
CA LYS A 172 6.71 5.45 31.81
C LYS A 172 7.79 6.09 32.66
N GLU A 173 9.02 5.58 32.60
CA GLU A 173 10.14 6.09 33.41
C GLU A 173 10.50 7.55 33.07
N GLY A 174 10.35 7.94 31.80
CA GLY A 174 10.60 9.31 31.36
C GLY A 174 9.57 10.28 31.94
N LEU A 175 8.29 9.91 31.88
CA LEU A 175 7.20 10.70 32.45
C LEU A 175 7.27 10.76 33.98
N ASP A 176 7.64 9.65 34.63
CA ASP A 176 7.84 9.57 36.07
C ASP A 176 8.89 10.59 36.55
N LYS A 177 9.99 10.78 35.80
CA LYS A 177 11.03 11.79 36.07
C LYS A 177 10.54 13.23 35.88
N LEU A 178 9.57 13.44 34.99
CA LEU A 178 8.94 14.75 34.78
C LEU A 178 7.83 15.04 35.80
N GLY A 179 7.57 14.11 36.73
CA GLY A 179 6.48 14.23 37.70
C GLY A 179 5.09 14.00 37.11
N ILE A 180 5.00 13.50 35.88
CA ILE A 180 3.74 13.19 35.22
C ILE A 180 3.34 11.75 35.61
N LYS A 181 2.11 11.57 36.09
CA LYS A 181 1.59 10.29 36.57
C LYS A 181 0.33 9.90 35.79
N ASP A 182 0.25 8.62 35.41
CA ASP A 182 -1.01 8.06 34.90
C ASP A 182 -2.04 7.97 36.05
N GLN A 183 -3.27 8.42 35.80
CA GLN A 183 -4.40 8.36 36.74
C GLN A 183 -5.58 7.56 36.16
N SER A 184 -5.33 6.72 35.16
CA SER A 184 -6.36 5.92 34.50
C SER A 184 -7.07 4.96 35.46
N ILE A 185 -8.40 5.05 35.54
CA ILE A 185 -9.27 4.08 36.24
C ILE A 185 -9.81 3.08 35.22
N ARG A 186 -9.78 1.79 35.56
CA ARG A 186 -9.96 0.70 34.57
C ARG A 186 -10.86 -0.39 35.09
N SER A 187 -11.59 -1.00 34.16
CA SER A 187 -12.45 -2.16 34.44
C SER A 187 -11.69 -3.48 34.53
N GLY A 188 -10.41 -3.54 34.17
CA GLY A 188 -9.57 -4.72 34.31
C GLY A 188 -8.12 -4.50 33.86
N GLY A 189 -7.19 -5.31 34.36
CA GLY A 189 -5.74 -5.13 34.18
C GLY A 189 -5.27 -5.14 32.71
N ASN A 190 -5.94 -5.87 31.83
CA ASN A 190 -5.58 -5.94 30.41
C ASN A 190 -6.19 -4.83 29.55
N LYS A 191 -6.98 -3.91 30.12
CA LYS A 191 -7.60 -2.81 29.34
C LYS A 191 -6.60 -1.78 28.81
N THR A 192 -5.36 -1.82 29.29
CA THR A 192 -4.25 -0.97 28.87
C THR A 192 -3.04 -1.78 28.44
N ILE A 193 -3.24 -3.04 28.09
CA ILE A 193 -2.19 -3.82 27.47
C ILE A 193 -1.65 -3.08 26.24
N GLY A 194 -0.33 -2.88 26.18
CA GLY A 194 0.31 -2.08 25.14
C GLY A 194 0.28 -0.56 25.36
N SER A 195 -0.19 -0.08 26.52
CA SER A 195 -0.05 1.33 26.91
C SER A 195 1.43 1.73 26.98
N PRO A 196 1.83 2.88 26.41
CA PRO A 196 3.20 3.37 26.53
C PRO A 196 3.53 3.90 27.94
N LEU A 197 2.53 3.99 28.81
CA LEU A 197 2.64 4.50 30.17
C LEU A 197 2.90 3.39 31.19
N GLU A 198 2.93 2.13 30.75
CA GLU A 198 3.01 0.97 31.64
C GLU A 198 3.99 -0.08 31.14
N ASP A 199 4.61 -0.78 32.09
CA ASP A 199 5.42 -1.95 31.78
C ASP A 199 4.51 -3.13 31.44
N LEU A 200 4.84 -3.83 30.35
CA LEU A 200 4.17 -5.08 29.99
C LEU A 200 4.53 -6.17 31.00
N SER A 201 3.53 -6.71 31.69
CA SER A 201 3.73 -7.90 32.53
C SER A 201 4.15 -9.13 31.71
N PRO A 202 4.78 -10.15 32.32
CA PRO A 202 5.09 -11.40 31.62
C PRO A 202 3.87 -12.07 30.99
N GLU A 203 2.71 -12.05 31.67
CA GLU A 203 1.45 -12.62 31.19
C GLU A 203 0.89 -11.82 30.02
N GLN A 204 0.94 -10.49 30.10
CA GLN A 204 0.54 -9.61 29.00
C GLN A 204 1.43 -9.78 27.78
N ARG A 205 2.75 -9.88 27.97
CA ARG A 205 3.70 -10.16 26.90
C ARG A 205 3.39 -11.50 26.23
N LYS A 206 3.12 -12.55 27.02
CA LYS A 206 2.73 -13.86 26.49
C LYS A 206 1.42 -13.80 25.70
N LEU A 207 0.44 -13.03 26.16
CA LEU A 207 -0.83 -12.82 25.46
C LEU A 207 -0.65 -12.10 24.11
N LEU A 208 0.13 -11.02 24.07
CA LEU A 208 0.41 -10.34 22.81
C LEU A 208 1.23 -11.22 21.86
N GLN A 209 2.19 -11.98 22.39
CA GLN A 209 2.99 -12.91 21.60
C GLN A 209 2.12 -13.99 20.95
N SER A 210 1.16 -14.58 21.67
CA SER A 210 0.28 -15.60 21.08
C SER A 210 -0.55 -15.04 19.92
N ILE A 211 -0.97 -13.77 19.99
CA ILE A 211 -1.66 -13.11 18.87
C ILE A 211 -0.73 -12.93 17.68
N VAL A 212 0.52 -12.50 17.91
CA VAL A 212 1.54 -12.35 16.85
C VAL A 212 1.83 -13.70 16.20
N ASP A 213 1.97 -14.76 16.99
CA ASP A 213 2.22 -16.12 16.51
C ASP A 213 1.06 -16.63 15.66
N ASP A 214 -0.19 -16.46 16.11
CA ASP A 214 -1.39 -16.86 15.35
C ASP A 214 -1.48 -16.15 13.99
N LEU A 215 -1.17 -14.85 13.96
CA LEU A 215 -1.15 -14.07 12.71
C LEU A 215 0.02 -14.48 11.80
N PHE A 216 1.16 -14.84 12.37
CA PHE A 216 2.29 -15.36 11.62
C PHE A 216 1.97 -16.71 10.97
N GLU A 217 1.29 -17.63 11.68
CA GLU A 217 0.86 -18.90 11.09
C GLU A 217 -0.05 -18.69 9.89
N LYS A 218 -0.99 -17.72 9.95
CA LYS A 218 -1.83 -17.37 8.80
C LYS A 218 -1.01 -16.88 7.61
N PHE A 219 -0.02 -16.02 7.84
CA PHE A 219 0.88 -15.57 6.78
C PHE A 219 1.65 -16.75 6.19
N PHE A 220 2.21 -17.61 7.05
CA PHE A 220 2.97 -18.77 6.58
C PHE A 220 2.11 -19.73 5.74
N GLU A 221 0.85 -19.95 6.11
CA GLU A 221 -0.11 -20.74 5.32
C GLU A 221 -0.35 -20.12 3.93
N VAL A 222 -0.48 -18.80 3.83
CA VAL A 222 -0.59 -18.10 2.55
C VAL A 222 0.66 -18.28 1.69
N VAL A 223 1.86 -18.19 2.28
CA VAL A 223 3.11 -18.43 1.56
C VAL A 223 3.21 -19.86 1.07
N LYS A 224 2.84 -20.84 1.89
CA LYS A 224 2.82 -22.27 1.52
C LYS A 224 1.88 -22.50 0.33
N ASN A 225 0.68 -21.92 0.36
CA ASN A 225 -0.31 -22.06 -0.70
C ASN A 225 0.09 -21.35 -1.99
N GLY A 226 0.75 -20.18 -1.89
CA GLY A 226 1.29 -19.45 -3.04
C GLY A 226 2.55 -20.08 -3.64
N ARG A 227 3.23 -20.98 -2.91
CA ARG A 227 4.45 -21.68 -3.33
C ARG A 227 4.30 -23.20 -3.27
N PRO A 228 3.31 -23.80 -3.97
CA PRO A 228 2.94 -25.21 -3.82
C PRO A 228 4.05 -26.19 -4.21
N GLY A 229 5.01 -25.78 -5.06
CA GLY A 229 6.15 -26.60 -5.47
C GLY A 229 7.37 -26.53 -4.53
N LYS A 230 7.26 -25.86 -3.38
CA LYS A 230 8.38 -25.66 -2.43
C LYS A 230 8.14 -26.44 -1.14
N ASN A 231 9.23 -26.92 -0.53
CA ASN A 231 9.15 -27.64 0.73
C ASN A 231 8.76 -26.67 1.87
N PRO A 232 7.62 -26.90 2.57
CA PRO A 232 7.20 -26.04 3.66
C PRO A 232 8.23 -25.92 4.79
N ALA A 233 8.96 -26.99 5.11
CA ALA A 233 9.97 -26.95 6.16
C ALA A 233 11.15 -26.02 5.80
N GLU A 234 11.54 -25.98 4.53
CA GLU A 234 12.60 -25.06 4.06
C GLU A 234 12.09 -23.61 3.99
N LEU A 235 10.85 -23.40 3.54
CA LEU A 235 10.22 -22.08 3.57
C LEU A 235 10.10 -21.55 5.01
N ARG A 236 9.84 -22.43 5.99
CA ARG A 236 9.72 -22.05 7.39
C ARG A 236 11.03 -21.54 7.97
N LYS A 237 12.17 -22.13 7.60
CA LYS A 237 13.51 -21.72 8.06
C LYS A 237 13.88 -20.30 7.64
N ILE A 238 13.30 -19.82 6.53
CA ILE A 238 13.56 -18.49 5.97
C ILE A 238 12.44 -17.48 6.26
N ALA A 239 11.38 -17.91 6.96
CA ALA A 239 10.25 -17.09 7.37
C ALA A 239 10.45 -16.53 8.80
N ASP A 240 11.58 -15.88 9.05
CA ASP A 240 11.94 -15.31 10.35
C ASP A 240 11.96 -13.78 10.34
N GLY A 241 11.26 -13.17 9.38
CA GLY A 241 11.20 -11.72 9.21
C GLY A 241 12.37 -11.10 8.43
N ARG A 242 13.38 -11.87 8.01
CA ARG A 242 14.48 -11.31 7.20
C ARG A 242 14.04 -10.92 5.79
N ILE A 243 14.80 -10.02 5.18
CA ILE A 243 14.64 -9.59 3.78
C ILE A 243 15.60 -10.34 2.84
N PHE A 244 15.24 -10.39 1.57
CA PHE A 244 16.01 -11.04 0.51
C PHE A 244 16.16 -10.11 -0.70
N THR A 245 17.32 -10.14 -1.33
CA THR A 245 17.47 -9.63 -2.71
C THR A 245 16.69 -10.52 -3.68
N ALA A 246 16.39 -10.02 -4.88
CA ALA A 246 15.73 -10.82 -5.93
C ALA A 246 16.46 -12.15 -6.21
N THR A 247 17.79 -12.15 -6.25
CA THR A 247 18.61 -13.35 -6.45
C THR A 247 18.42 -14.37 -5.33
N GLN A 248 18.48 -13.93 -4.07
CA GLN A 248 18.27 -14.80 -2.92
C GLN A 248 16.82 -15.32 -2.87
N ALA A 249 15.85 -14.44 -3.15
CA ALA A 249 14.44 -14.82 -3.21
C ALA A 249 14.19 -15.90 -4.28
N LEU A 250 14.83 -15.78 -5.45
CA LEU A 250 14.73 -16.80 -6.50
C LEU A 250 15.34 -18.13 -6.04
N GLN A 251 16.54 -18.09 -5.45
CA GLN A 251 17.22 -19.29 -4.93
C GLN A 251 16.39 -20.02 -3.87
N HIS A 252 15.73 -19.27 -2.98
CA HIS A 252 14.84 -19.80 -1.95
C HIS A 252 13.44 -20.16 -2.46
N GLY A 253 13.13 -19.86 -3.73
CA GLY A 253 11.82 -20.13 -4.31
C GLY A 253 10.70 -19.22 -3.81
N LEU A 254 11.05 -18.03 -3.30
CA LEU A 254 10.11 -16.98 -2.91
C LEU A 254 9.60 -16.18 -4.12
N ILE A 255 10.28 -16.25 -5.26
CA ILE A 255 9.83 -15.69 -6.55
C ILE A 255 10.08 -16.71 -7.66
N ASP A 256 9.46 -16.50 -8.81
CA ASP A 256 9.55 -17.41 -9.95
C ASP A 256 10.61 -16.97 -10.96
N LYS A 257 10.74 -15.65 -11.18
CA LYS A 257 11.68 -15.08 -12.14
C LYS A 257 12.24 -13.74 -11.69
N ILE A 258 13.41 -13.41 -12.23
CA ILE A 258 13.98 -12.07 -12.16
C ILE A 258 13.83 -11.44 -13.55
N GLY A 259 13.31 -10.22 -13.61
CA GLY A 259 13.05 -9.55 -14.88
C GLY A 259 12.54 -8.13 -14.73
N TYR A 260 12.53 -7.42 -15.85
CA TYR A 260 12.01 -6.07 -15.97
C TYR A 260 10.55 -6.10 -16.43
N PHE A 261 9.95 -4.90 -16.58
CA PHE A 261 8.58 -4.76 -17.05
C PHE A 261 8.30 -5.48 -18.37
N ASP A 262 9.18 -5.32 -19.37
CA ASP A 262 8.99 -5.98 -20.68
C ASP A 262 9.03 -7.51 -20.56
N ASN A 263 9.88 -8.04 -19.68
CA ASN A 263 9.89 -9.48 -19.37
C ASN A 263 8.56 -9.90 -18.73
N ALA A 264 8.02 -9.10 -17.80
CA ALA A 264 6.76 -9.42 -17.16
C ALA A 264 5.59 -9.50 -18.16
N ILE A 265 5.56 -8.63 -19.17
CA ILE A 265 4.56 -8.68 -20.24
C ILE A 265 4.71 -9.96 -21.06
N GLN A 266 5.93 -10.29 -21.49
CA GLN A 266 6.20 -11.50 -22.27
C GLN A 266 5.85 -12.77 -21.50
N GLU A 267 6.27 -12.87 -20.24
CA GLU A 267 5.98 -14.01 -19.37
C GLU A 267 4.48 -14.13 -19.12
N THR A 268 3.77 -13.02 -18.87
CA THR A 268 2.31 -13.00 -18.73
C THR A 268 1.61 -13.57 -19.97
N MET A 269 2.03 -13.15 -21.16
CA MET A 269 1.46 -13.62 -22.44
C MET A 269 1.77 -15.09 -22.73
N SER A 270 2.80 -15.65 -22.07
CA SER A 270 3.19 -17.06 -22.20
C SER A 270 2.41 -18.00 -21.27
N LEU A 271 1.67 -17.46 -20.29
CA LEU A 271 0.99 -18.28 -19.29
C LEU A 271 -0.15 -19.12 -19.90
N PRO A 272 -0.36 -20.36 -19.43
CA PRO A 272 -1.33 -21.30 -20.03
C PRO A 272 -2.78 -20.81 -20.02
N ASN A 273 -3.14 -19.88 -19.14
CA ASN A 273 -4.46 -19.27 -19.02
C ASN A 273 -4.57 -17.91 -19.74
N TYR A 274 -3.50 -17.41 -20.37
CA TYR A 274 -3.59 -16.25 -21.26
C TYR A 274 -4.31 -16.64 -22.56
N ARG A 275 -5.39 -15.94 -22.88
CA ARG A 275 -6.24 -16.21 -24.05
C ARG A 275 -6.33 -14.96 -24.91
N LYS A 276 -5.44 -14.87 -25.90
CA LYS A 276 -5.43 -13.78 -26.89
C LYS A 276 -6.51 -13.98 -27.95
N THR A 277 -7.06 -12.88 -28.46
CA THR A 277 -7.83 -12.91 -29.70
C THR A 277 -6.91 -13.35 -30.87
N PRO A 278 -7.37 -14.20 -31.80
CA PRO A 278 -6.62 -14.54 -33.01
C PRO A 278 -6.10 -13.29 -33.74
N GLY A 279 -4.81 -13.30 -34.12
CA GLY A 279 -4.15 -12.15 -34.76
C GLY A 279 -3.69 -11.04 -33.80
N ASN A 280 -4.07 -11.09 -32.52
CA ASN A 280 -3.63 -10.10 -31.54
C ASN A 280 -2.24 -10.43 -30.98
N THR A 281 -1.21 -9.79 -31.54
CA THR A 281 0.19 -9.97 -31.11
C THR A 281 0.71 -8.83 -30.23
N SER A 282 -0.03 -7.70 -30.16
CA SER A 282 0.37 -6.49 -29.45
C SER A 282 -0.79 -5.94 -28.61
N PRO A 283 -1.12 -6.59 -27.47
CA PRO A 283 -2.17 -6.11 -26.57
C PRO A 283 -1.88 -4.68 -26.11
N ARG A 284 -2.94 -3.91 -25.87
CA ARG A 284 -2.84 -2.61 -25.20
C ARG A 284 -2.46 -2.82 -23.74
N ILE A 285 -1.41 -2.13 -23.31
CA ILE A 285 -1.04 -2.07 -21.91
C ILE A 285 -1.71 -0.84 -21.33
N ILE A 286 -2.60 -1.05 -20.36
CA ILE A 286 -3.43 0.02 -19.80
C ILE A 286 -3.28 0.11 -18.28
N TYR A 287 -3.71 1.23 -17.72
CA TYR A 287 -3.88 1.44 -16.29
C TYR A 287 -5.11 2.32 -16.06
N TYR A 288 -5.67 2.27 -14.86
CA TYR A 288 -6.72 3.19 -14.45
C TYR A 288 -6.12 4.39 -13.71
N SER A 289 -6.66 5.59 -13.97
CA SER A 289 -6.20 6.82 -13.33
C SER A 289 -7.34 7.81 -13.16
N GLN A 290 -7.33 8.51 -12.03
CA GLN A 290 -8.20 9.66 -11.76
C GLN A 290 -7.67 10.95 -12.44
N SER A 291 -6.36 11.03 -12.72
CA SER A 291 -5.76 12.18 -13.38
C SER A 291 -6.14 12.27 -14.86
N ALA A 292 -6.41 13.50 -15.30
CA ALA A 292 -6.59 13.82 -16.72
C ALA A 292 -5.28 13.62 -17.50
N GLU A 293 -4.13 13.84 -16.86
CA GLU A 293 -2.81 13.75 -17.48
C GLU A 293 -2.48 12.31 -17.89
N LYS A 294 -1.91 12.17 -19.09
CA LYS A 294 -1.37 10.90 -19.56
C LYS A 294 0.03 10.72 -18.98
N ARG A 295 0.32 9.55 -18.41
CA ARG A 295 1.68 9.20 -18.00
C ARG A 295 2.52 8.90 -19.23
N ALA A 296 3.78 9.33 -19.20
CA ALA A 296 4.72 9.14 -20.31
C ALA A 296 5.22 7.69 -20.42
N ASN A 297 5.30 6.97 -19.29
CA ASN A 297 5.77 5.57 -19.25
C ASN A 297 5.28 4.81 -18.01
N PHE A 298 5.53 3.50 -18.00
CA PHE A 298 5.18 2.55 -16.93
C PHE A 298 5.69 2.95 -15.53
N TYR A 299 6.87 3.57 -15.44
CA TYR A 299 7.47 3.94 -14.16
C TYR A 299 6.70 5.05 -13.46
N GLN A 300 5.92 5.85 -14.20
CA GLN A 300 5.05 6.89 -13.66
C GLN A 300 3.63 6.41 -13.30
N VAL A 301 3.31 5.13 -13.56
CA VAL A 301 2.05 4.52 -13.13
C VAL A 301 2.11 4.31 -11.61
N GLN A 302 1.24 4.98 -10.88
CA GLN A 302 1.18 4.93 -9.41
C GLN A 302 -0.25 4.62 -8.97
N SER A 303 -0.42 4.09 -7.75
CA SER A 303 -1.73 3.95 -7.11
C SER A 303 -2.53 5.26 -7.28
N PRO A 304 -3.75 5.22 -7.85
CA PRO A 304 -4.55 6.44 -8.08
C PRO A 304 -4.79 7.26 -6.81
N GLU A 305 -4.71 6.60 -5.67
CA GLU A 305 -4.84 7.14 -4.32
C GLU A 305 -3.61 7.96 -3.90
N LEU A 306 -2.44 7.72 -4.50
CA LEU A 306 -1.24 8.50 -4.26
C LEU A 306 -1.23 9.74 -5.16
N ARG A 307 -1.43 10.92 -4.57
CA ARG A 307 -1.14 12.18 -5.27
C ARG A 307 0.38 12.42 -5.38
N PRO A 308 0.85 13.09 -6.44
CA PRO A 308 2.23 13.57 -6.49
C PRO A 308 2.45 14.53 -5.30
N ASP A 309 3.39 14.14 -4.44
CA ASP A 309 3.77 14.81 -3.18
C ASP A 309 3.63 16.34 -3.21
N SER A 310 2.86 16.88 -2.27
CA SER A 310 3.06 18.27 -1.86
C SER A 310 4.47 18.38 -1.26
N ALA A 311 5.22 19.41 -1.63
CA ALA A 311 6.63 19.61 -1.26
C ALA A 311 6.94 19.55 0.25
N ILE A 312 5.91 19.58 1.10
CA ILE A 312 5.98 19.56 2.56
C ILE A 312 6.20 18.14 3.12
N SER A 313 5.69 17.08 2.47
CA SER A 313 5.89 15.68 2.93
C SER A 313 7.37 15.26 2.88
N LYS A 314 8.12 15.80 1.91
CA LYS A 314 9.56 15.58 1.77
C LYS A 314 10.40 16.25 2.86
N ILE A 315 9.94 17.38 3.41
CA ILE A 315 10.67 18.17 4.41
C ILE A 315 10.52 17.57 5.81
N LEU A 316 9.36 16.99 6.15
CA LEU A 316 9.07 16.50 7.51
C LEU A 316 9.55 15.07 7.79
N GLY A 317 10.01 14.32 6.79
CA GLY A 317 10.64 13.00 6.99
C GLY A 317 9.73 11.90 7.57
N THR A 318 8.44 12.19 7.76
CA THR A 318 7.46 11.30 8.41
C THR A 318 6.95 10.16 7.54
N GLY A 319 7.35 10.09 6.26
CA GLY A 319 6.93 9.06 5.30
C GLY A 319 8.07 8.26 4.66
N ARG A 320 9.27 8.23 5.26
CA ARG A 320 10.42 7.55 4.63
C ARG A 320 10.23 6.03 4.64
N GLN A 321 9.73 5.49 3.53
CA GLN A 321 9.98 4.10 3.15
C GLN A 321 11.50 3.86 3.18
N VAL A 322 11.94 2.76 3.79
CA VAL A 322 13.34 2.33 3.71
C VAL A 322 13.67 2.09 2.23
N ARG A 323 14.68 2.78 1.72
CA ARG A 323 15.15 2.64 0.33
C ARG A 323 16.64 2.37 0.32
N PHE A 324 17.06 1.48 -0.56
CA PHE A 324 18.47 1.27 -0.89
C PHE A 324 18.89 2.33 -1.91
N LEU A 325 19.91 3.13 -1.60
CA LEU A 325 20.29 4.29 -2.39
C LEU A 325 21.73 4.15 -2.89
N TYR A 326 21.93 4.36 -4.19
CA TYR A 326 23.24 4.75 -4.73
C TYR A 326 23.37 6.28 -4.62
N LEU A 327 23.58 6.78 -3.41
CA LEU A 327 23.64 8.20 -3.11
C LEU A 327 25.06 8.63 -2.75
N TRP A 328 25.61 9.57 -3.51
CA TRP A 328 26.79 10.32 -3.12
C TRP A 328 26.34 11.60 -2.41
N SER A 329 26.87 11.87 -1.22
CA SER A 329 26.61 13.09 -0.45
C SER A 329 27.94 13.79 -0.15
N TYR A 330 27.99 15.09 -0.39
CA TYR A 330 29.02 16.01 0.12
C TYR A 330 28.40 16.97 1.13
#